data_AF-A0A0B2PPP7-F1
#
_entry.id   AF-A0A0B2PPP7-F1
#
_cell.length_a   1.000
_cell.length_b   1.000
_cell.length_c   1.000
_cell.angle_alpha   90.00
_cell.angle_beta   90.00
_cell.angle_gamma   90.00
#
_symmetry.space_group_name_H-M   'P 1'
#
loop_
_entity.id
_entity.type
_entity.pdbx_description
1 polymer ?
#
loop_
_entity_poly.entity_id
_entity_poly.type
_entity_poly.pdbx_seq_one_letter_code
_entity_poly.pdbx_strand_id
1 'polypeptide(L)'
;MEAKADYTQDGIVDFCGQPAVSSKTGKWKACAFLVGYEAFERMAFYGVASNLVNYLTTQLHEDIVSSIPHLRPTEYKRLRLPRNRRTVNRAYGGVLSGSVVRERIIRAFLVEEKKIVKKVLKIQKAKEKQALKG
;
A
#
# COMPACT_ATOMS: atom_id res chain seq x y z
N MET A 1 -51.73 -7.35 -33.53
CA MET A 1 -51.54 -7.25 -32.08
C MET A 1 -50.42 -6.24 -31.83
N GLU A 2 -50.75 -4.96 -31.69
CA GLU A 2 -49.75 -3.93 -31.39
C GLU A 2 -49.50 -3.90 -29.88
N ALA A 3 -48.27 -4.22 -29.48
CA ALA A 3 -47.86 -4.16 -28.09
C ALA A 3 -47.74 -2.68 -27.66
N LYS A 4 -48.66 -2.22 -26.81
CA LYS A 4 -48.59 -0.88 -26.21
C LYS A 4 -47.31 -0.78 -25.38
N ALA A 5 -46.45 0.18 -25.71
CA ALA A 5 -45.29 0.50 -24.89
C ALA A 5 -45.77 1.12 -23.56
N ASP A 6 -45.35 0.56 -22.42
CA ASP A 6 -45.66 1.10 -21.10
C ASP A 6 -44.82 2.36 -20.83
N TYR A 7 -45.50 3.51 -20.78
CA TYR A 7 -44.94 4.81 -20.42
C TYR A 7 -45.06 5.04 -18.91
N THR A 8 -44.10 5.75 -18.29
CA THR A 8 -44.18 6.12 -16.87
C THR A 8 -45.33 7.10 -16.65
N GLN A 9 -46.22 6.82 -15.68
CA GLN A 9 -47.38 7.66 -15.35
C GLN A 9 -47.02 8.88 -14.49
N ASP A 10 -45.73 9.08 -14.21
CA ASP A 10 -45.22 10.04 -13.23
C ASP A 10 -44.91 11.43 -13.84
N GLY A 11 -45.35 11.70 -15.07
CA GLY A 11 -45.15 12.98 -15.75
C GLY A 11 -43.71 13.27 -16.20
N ILE A 12 -42.80 12.30 -16.05
CA ILE A 12 -41.40 12.41 -16.47
C ILE A 12 -41.32 12.40 -17.99
N VAL A 13 -40.71 13.44 -18.54
CA VAL A 13 -40.49 13.60 -19.98
C VAL A 13 -39.01 13.45 -20.31
N ASP A 14 -38.70 12.85 -21.46
CA ASP A 14 -37.33 12.79 -21.98
C ASP A 14 -36.86 14.20 -22.40
N PHE A 15 -35.58 14.38 -22.71
CA PHE A 15 -35.00 15.66 -23.16
C PHE A 15 -35.66 16.26 -24.41
N CYS A 16 -36.42 15.46 -25.16
CA CYS A 16 -37.23 15.89 -26.31
C CYS A 16 -38.70 16.22 -25.96
N GLY A 17 -39.07 16.22 -24.68
CA GLY A 17 -40.42 16.54 -24.21
C GLY A 17 -41.46 15.43 -24.41
N GLN A 18 -41.04 14.20 -24.75
CA GLN A 18 -41.94 13.06 -24.92
C GLN A 18 -42.09 12.28 -23.60
N PRO A 19 -43.26 11.65 -23.32
CA PRO A 19 -43.44 10.82 -22.13
C PRO A 19 -42.38 9.72 -22.07
N ALA A 20 -41.65 9.62 -20.96
CA ALA A 20 -40.55 8.68 -20.82
C ALA A 20 -41.06 7.23 -20.90
N VAL A 21 -40.42 6.42 -21.75
CA VAL A 21 -40.75 5.00 -21.88
C VAL A 21 -40.11 4.25 -20.71
N SER A 22 -40.92 3.66 -19.84
CA SER A 22 -40.45 2.95 -18.63
C SER A 22 -39.42 1.86 -18.96
N SER A 23 -39.51 1.27 -20.16
CA SER A 23 -38.57 0.24 -20.62
C SER A 23 -37.17 0.76 -20.96
N LYS A 24 -37.04 2.02 -21.41
CA LYS A 24 -35.82 2.63 -21.96
C LYS A 24 -35.14 3.62 -21.02
N THR A 25 -35.90 4.33 -20.17
CA THR A 25 -35.36 5.42 -19.35
C THR A 25 -34.79 4.89 -18.01
N GLY A 26 -33.49 5.12 -17.77
CA GLY A 26 -32.88 5.26 -16.44
C GLY A 26 -33.08 4.18 -15.36
N LYS A 27 -33.34 2.91 -15.70
CA LYS A 27 -33.47 1.81 -14.71
C LYS A 27 -32.21 1.63 -13.83
N TRP A 28 -32.28 0.74 -12.83
CA TRP A 28 -31.23 0.26 -11.90
C TRP A 28 -29.77 0.33 -12.37
N LYS A 29 -29.49 0.25 -13.66
CA LYS A 29 -28.20 0.56 -14.28
C LYS A 29 -27.69 1.97 -13.92
N ALA A 30 -28.51 3.02 -14.00
CA ALA A 30 -28.12 4.39 -13.63
C ALA A 30 -27.77 4.52 -12.14
N CYS A 31 -28.56 3.89 -11.28
CA CYS A 31 -28.27 3.79 -9.84
C CYS A 31 -26.95 3.03 -9.58
N ALA A 32 -26.73 1.91 -10.29
CA ALA A 32 -25.48 1.16 -10.22
C ALA A 32 -24.27 1.96 -10.71
N PHE A 33 -24.43 2.83 -11.71
CA PHE A 33 -23.37 3.74 -12.15
C PHE A 33 -23.04 4.80 -11.10
N LEU A 34 -24.05 5.39 -10.45
CA LEU A 34 -23.85 6.33 -9.34
C LEU A 34 -23.11 5.70 -8.15
N VAL A 35 -23.59 4.54 -7.70
CA VAL A 35 -22.95 3.79 -6.59
C VAL A 35 -21.57 3.30 -6.98
N GLY A 36 -21.40 2.81 -8.22
CA GLY A 36 -20.12 2.37 -8.73
C GLY A 36 -19.09 3.51 -8.84
N TYR A 37 -19.52 4.69 -9.26
CA TYR A 37 -18.68 5.88 -9.32
C TYR A 37 -18.21 6.31 -7.92
N GLU A 38 -19.13 6.37 -6.95
CA GLU A 38 -18.78 6.71 -5.56
C GLU A 38 -17.84 5.66 -4.93
N ALA A 39 -18.08 4.37 -5.20
CA ALA A 39 -17.21 3.30 -4.73
C ALA A 39 -15.81 3.37 -5.35
N PHE A 40 -15.72 3.73 -6.63
CA PHE A 40 -14.44 3.86 -7.34
C PHE A 40 -13.65 5.08 -6.83
N GLU A 41 -14.30 6.22 -6.61
CA GLU A 41 -13.66 7.38 -5.98
C GLU A 41 -13.09 7.06 -4.59
N ARG A 42 -13.89 6.37 -3.75
CA ARG A 42 -13.44 5.92 -2.43
C ARG A 42 -12.29 4.94 -2.54
N MET A 43 -12.36 3.95 -3.43
CA MET A 43 -11.29 2.97 -3.63
C MET A 43 -10.00 3.62 -4.12
N ALA A 44 -10.07 4.55 -5.06
CA ALA A 44 -8.92 5.30 -5.55
C ALA A 44 -8.30 6.16 -4.45
N PHE A 45 -9.13 6.86 -3.65
CA PHE A 45 -8.67 7.65 -2.52
C PHE A 45 -7.94 6.79 -1.48
N TYR A 46 -8.53 5.67 -1.05
CA TYR A 46 -7.90 4.75 -0.11
C TYR A 46 -6.67 4.04 -0.70
N GLY A 47 -6.66 3.76 -2.00
CA GLY A 47 -5.51 3.19 -2.71
C GLY A 47 -4.31 4.15 -2.73
N VAL A 48 -4.53 5.41 -3.08
CA VAL A 48 -3.48 6.44 -3.07
C VAL A 48 -3.02 6.73 -1.63
N ALA A 49 -3.96 6.85 -0.68
CA ALA A 49 -3.63 7.09 0.72
C ALA A 49 -2.83 5.94 1.34
N SER A 50 -3.22 4.67 1.10
CA SER A 50 -2.49 3.51 1.60
C SER A 50 -1.11 3.37 0.97
N ASN A 51 -0.96 3.67 -0.32
CA ASN A 51 0.35 3.73 -0.96
C ASN A 51 1.22 4.82 -0.35
N LEU A 52 0.65 5.99 -0.03
CA LEU A 52 1.35 7.08 0.64
C LEU A 52 1.76 6.68 2.08
N VAL A 53 0.86 6.11 2.88
CA VAL A 53 1.17 5.64 4.23
C VAL A 53 2.24 4.55 4.19
N ASN A 54 2.13 3.60 3.27
CA ASN A 54 3.16 2.59 3.06
C ASN A 54 4.47 3.23 2.62
N TYR A 55 4.48 4.21 1.73
CA TYR A 55 5.69 4.90 1.31
C TYR A 55 6.36 5.64 2.48
N LEU A 56 5.59 6.37 3.29
CA LEU A 56 6.10 7.09 4.46
C LEU A 56 6.65 6.13 5.54
N THR A 57 5.98 5.01 5.79
CA THR A 57 6.41 4.03 6.79
C THR A 57 7.58 3.16 6.29
N THR A 58 7.54 2.70 5.04
CA THR A 58 8.50 1.74 4.50
C THR A 58 9.73 2.38 3.84
N GLN A 59 9.56 3.49 3.11
CA GLN A 59 10.66 4.13 2.36
C GLN A 59 11.25 5.32 3.10
N LEU A 60 10.41 6.15 3.74
CA LEU A 60 10.89 7.28 4.53
C LEU A 60 11.32 6.86 5.95
N HIS A 61 10.93 5.67 6.41
CA HIS A 61 11.31 5.12 7.71
C HIS A 61 10.99 6.07 8.89
N GLU A 62 9.94 6.86 8.78
CA GLU A 62 9.41 7.68 9.89
C GLU A 62 8.66 6.83 10.91
N ASP A 63 9.22 5.69 11.28
CA ASP A 63 8.74 4.95 12.43
C ASP A 63 9.19 5.71 13.67
N ILE A 64 8.32 6.62 14.11
CA ILE A 64 8.39 7.32 15.39
C ILE A 64 8.86 6.28 16.43
N VAL A 65 10.09 6.43 16.94
CA VAL A 65 10.60 5.54 17.98
C VAL A 65 9.77 5.83 19.23
N SER A 66 8.66 5.10 19.39
CA SER A 66 7.66 5.28 20.44
C SER A 66 8.28 5.25 21.85
N SER A 67 9.43 4.60 21.99
CA SER A 67 10.17 4.46 23.25
C SER A 67 10.91 5.72 23.69
N ILE A 68 11.09 6.73 22.82
CA ILE A 68 11.88 7.94 23.12
C ILE A 68 10.97 9.17 23.15
N PRO A 69 11.07 10.03 24.18
CA PRO A 69 10.28 11.24 24.28
C PRO A 69 10.64 12.20 23.14
N HIS A 70 9.65 12.68 22.39
CA HIS A 70 9.86 13.63 21.30
C HIS A 70 10.00 15.04 21.88
N LEU A 71 11.23 15.49 22.01
CA LEU A 71 11.58 16.79 22.60
C LEU A 71 12.45 17.59 21.65
N ARG A 72 12.47 18.91 21.81
CA ARG A 72 13.43 19.74 21.05
C ARG A 72 14.87 19.40 21.49
N PRO A 73 15.88 19.46 20.60
CA PRO A 73 17.28 19.19 20.96
C PRO A 73 17.78 19.98 22.18
N THR A 74 17.30 21.21 22.36
CA THR A 74 17.59 22.06 23.52
C THR A 74 16.98 21.54 24.81
N GLU A 75 15.77 20.98 24.76
CA GLU A 75 15.07 20.43 25.92
C GLU A 75 15.74 19.17 26.45
N TYR A 76 16.29 18.31 25.58
CA TYR A 76 17.10 17.17 26.02
C TYR A 76 18.27 17.60 26.92
N LYS A 77 18.96 18.69 26.55
CA LYS A 77 20.07 19.26 27.33
C LYS A 77 19.58 19.97 28.58
N ARG A 78 18.54 20.80 28.46
CA ARG A 78 17.95 21.59 29.56
C ARG A 78 17.42 20.70 30.67
N LEU A 79 16.69 19.64 30.32
CA LEU A 79 16.11 18.67 31.26
C LEU A 79 17.13 17.66 31.79
N ARG A 80 18.40 17.72 31.33
CA ARG A 80 19.46 16.76 31.67
C ARG A 80 18.99 15.29 31.62
N LEU A 81 18.25 14.94 30.56
CA LEU A 81 17.66 13.61 30.46
C LEU A 81 18.74 12.51 30.51
N PRO A 82 18.59 11.48 31.37
CA PRO A 82 19.55 10.39 31.45
C PRO A 82 19.55 9.55 30.17
N ARG A 83 20.66 8.87 29.89
CA ARG A 83 20.86 8.13 28.62
C ARG A 83 19.83 7.02 28.41
N ASN A 84 19.40 6.35 29.46
CA ASN A 84 18.33 5.33 29.42
C ASN A 84 16.98 5.85 28.90
N ARG A 85 16.71 7.16 28.99
CA ARG A 85 15.51 7.79 28.42
C ARG A 85 15.69 8.27 26.98
N ARG A 86 16.91 8.21 26.43
CA ARG A 86 17.24 8.66 25.07
C ARG A 86 17.58 7.52 24.12
N THR A 87 17.66 6.28 24.61
CA THR A 87 18.13 5.12 23.84
C THR A 87 17.37 3.88 24.25
N VAL A 88 17.27 2.91 23.34
CA VAL A 88 16.75 1.56 23.65
C VAL A 88 17.90 0.56 23.62
N ASN A 89 17.90 -0.43 24.51
CA ASN A 89 18.94 -1.46 24.56
C ASN A 89 18.77 -2.50 23.43
N ARG A 90 19.06 -2.11 22.19
CA ARG A 90 19.09 -2.97 20.99
C ARG A 90 19.94 -2.33 19.88
N ALA A 91 20.26 -3.08 18.83
CA ALA A 91 20.87 -2.53 17.62
C ALA A 91 20.00 -1.41 17.03
N TYR A 92 20.63 -0.27 16.70
CA TYR A 92 19.95 0.96 16.24
C TYR A 92 18.87 1.50 17.22
N GLY A 93 19.01 1.19 18.51
CA GLY A 93 18.06 1.60 19.55
C GLY A 93 18.01 3.11 19.74
N GLY A 94 16.93 3.71 19.24
CA GLY A 94 16.70 5.16 19.26
C GLY A 94 16.93 5.87 17.93
N VAL A 95 17.36 5.13 16.91
CA VAL A 95 17.49 5.60 15.54
C VAL A 95 16.44 4.93 14.66
N LEU A 96 16.22 3.63 14.82
CA LEU A 96 15.25 2.84 14.05
C LEU A 96 14.26 2.12 14.98
N SER A 97 13.06 1.87 14.48
CA SER A 97 12.06 1.03 15.16
C SER A 97 12.47 -0.45 15.16
N GLY A 98 11.83 -1.24 16.03
CA GLY A 98 12.15 -2.66 16.17
C GLY A 98 11.79 -3.49 14.92
N SER A 99 10.67 -3.19 14.28
CA SER A 99 10.21 -3.84 13.03
C SER A 99 11.23 -3.67 11.92
N VAL A 100 11.76 -2.46 11.79
CA VAL A 100 12.73 -2.07 10.77
C VAL A 100 14.07 -2.75 10.96
N VAL A 101 14.56 -2.80 12.20
CA VAL A 101 15.79 -3.51 12.53
C VAL A 101 15.64 -4.99 12.19
N ARG A 102 14.50 -5.61 12.51
CA ARG A 102 14.21 -7.01 12.14
C ARG A 102 14.21 -7.21 10.63
N GLU A 103 13.56 -6.34 9.87
CA GLU A 103 13.51 -6.43 8.42
C GLU A 103 14.90 -6.29 7.79
N ARG A 104 15.73 -5.35 8.27
CA ARG A 104 17.12 -5.21 7.82
C ARG A 104 17.95 -6.46 8.09
N ILE A 105 17.80 -7.06 9.27
CA ILE A 105 18.49 -8.31 9.63
C ILE A 105 18.05 -9.44 8.69
N ILE A 106 16.74 -9.61 8.45
CA ILE A 106 16.22 -10.66 7.58
C ILE A 106 16.67 -10.44 6.13
N ARG A 107 16.56 -9.21 5.60
CA ARG A 107 17.00 -8.88 4.24
C ARG A 107 18.50 -9.12 4.07
N ALA A 108 19.32 -8.69 5.03
CA ALA A 108 20.77 -8.93 5.00
C ALA A 108 21.11 -10.42 5.01
N PHE A 109 20.46 -11.20 5.89
CA PHE A 109 20.62 -12.65 5.95
C PHE A 109 20.26 -13.33 4.62
N LEU A 110 19.08 -13.04 4.08
CA LEU A 110 18.63 -13.63 2.81
C LEU A 110 19.50 -13.24 1.62
N VAL A 111 20.04 -12.02 1.61
CA VAL A 111 20.98 -11.58 0.57
C VAL A 111 22.27 -12.38 0.64
N GLU A 112 22.80 -12.63 1.83
CA GLU A 112 24.02 -13.42 2.00
C GLU A 112 23.81 -14.89 1.64
N GLU A 113 22.70 -15.50 2.06
CA GLU A 113 22.32 -16.86 1.66
C GLU A 113 22.20 -16.99 0.13
N LYS A 114 21.47 -16.09 -0.52
CA LYS A 114 21.33 -16.06 -1.98
C LYS A 114 22.68 -15.89 -2.68
N LYS A 115 23.60 -15.13 -2.09
CA LYS A 115 24.95 -14.92 -2.63
C LYS A 115 25.78 -16.21 -2.58
N ILE A 116 25.71 -16.96 -1.49
CA ILE A 116 26.36 -18.28 -1.35
C ILE A 116 25.79 -19.26 -2.38
N VAL A 117 24.46 -19.39 -2.44
CA VAL A 117 23.78 -20.27 -3.40
C VAL A 117 24.19 -19.94 -4.85
N LYS A 118 24.22 -18.66 -5.22
CA LYS A 118 24.64 -18.22 -6.55
C LYS A 118 26.10 -18.55 -6.85
N LYS A 119 27.00 -18.49 -5.85
CA LYS A 119 28.41 -18.92 -6.02
C LYS A 119 28.50 -20.43 -6.26
N VAL A 120 27.82 -21.24 -5.46
CA VAL A 120 27.83 -22.71 -5.59
C VAL A 120 27.27 -23.16 -6.94
N LEU A 121 26.13 -22.61 -7.37
CA LEU A 121 25.53 -22.89 -8.68
C LEU A 121 26.48 -22.55 -9.85
N LYS A 122 27.25 -21.46 -9.74
CA LYS A 122 28.27 -21.14 -10.75
C LYS A 122 29.40 -22.16 -10.79
N ILE A 123 29.85 -22.64 -9.63
CA ILE A 123 30.91 -23.66 -9.54
C ILE A 123 30.43 -24.99 -10.13
N GLN A 124 29.21 -25.43 -9.82
CA GLN A 124 28.64 -26.66 -10.38
C GLN A 124 28.55 -26.59 -11.91
N LYS A 125 27.99 -25.50 -12.44
CA LYS A 125 27.92 -25.29 -13.90
C LYS A 125 29.28 -25.24 -14.57
N ALA A 126 30.31 -24.71 -13.91
CA ALA A 126 31.67 -24.70 -14.43
C ALA A 126 32.27 -26.12 -14.47
N LYS A 127 32.04 -26.93 -13.43
CA LYS A 127 32.47 -28.34 -13.38
C LYS A 127 31.80 -29.19 -14.46
N GLU A 128 30.47 -29.06 -14.64
CA GLU A 128 29.73 -29.77 -15.70
C GLU A 128 30.25 -29.43 -17.09
N LYS A 129 30.51 -28.15 -17.38
CA LYS A 129 31.09 -27.73 -18.66
C LYS A 129 32.51 -28.25 -18.90
N GLN A 130 33.29 -28.46 -17.84
CA GLN A 130 34.61 -29.08 -17.95
C GLN A 130 34.49 -30.58 -18.22
N ALA A 131 33.54 -31.27 -17.56
CA ALA A 131 33.26 -32.69 -17.79
C ALA A 131 32.72 -32.98 -19.19
N LEU A 132 32.04 -32.03 -19.84
CA LEU A 132 31.55 -32.17 -21.22
C LEU A 132 32.61 -31.88 -22.30
N LYS A 133 33.77 -31.32 -21.91
CA LYS A 133 34.84 -30.90 -22.83
C LYS A 133 36.06 -31.84 -22.82
N GLY A 134 36.14 -32.74 -21.86
CA GLY A 134 37.11 -33.85 -21.84
C GLY A 134 36.45 -35.12 -22.36
#